data_AF-A0A521VBC0-F1
#
_entry.id   AF-A0A521VBC0-F1
#
_cell.length_a   1.000
_cell.length_b   1.000
_cell.length_c   1.000
_cell.angle_alpha   90.00
_cell.angle_beta   90.00
_cell.angle_gamma   90.00
#
_symmetry.space_group_name_H-M   'P 1'
#
loop_
_entity.id
_entity.type
_entity.pdbx_description
1 polymer ?
#
loop_
_entity_poly.entity_id
_entity_poly.type
_entity_poly.pdbx_seq_one_letter_code
_entity_poly.pdbx_strand_id
1 'polypeptide(L)'
;MKLVVQVDPRRDREGTLTLHDASGVAVYGPVPVCATADQAVARQLGNAARDPLRPGGHPPFGSYRFVKATPLAPDEYRARGPCALVFEPRTGDAVSAESHGRLLLELHGGAPGGGGGLRSTGGGLRVADEVVEELATRLRGDADCELELQAVRESWWSRLFRRRRTFGDDQPAESGTSWGSRDSSSPSEPAYSGRGGEFSGAGASGSWESASTGRSAAATGAAVSAGAAVAAAAVLAATESGNAAASDASEGAATGDMTDDSGVSEVSDSASEMSDSTTAESDSSSSDSDSETSTSTSY
;
A
#
# COMPACT_ATOMS: atom_id res chain seq x y z
N MET A 1 14.69 10.09 -8.23
CA MET A 1 15.54 9.48 -7.15
C MET A 1 15.42 7.96 -7.20
N LYS A 2 16.10 7.20 -6.32
CA LYS A 2 15.92 5.74 -6.22
C LYS A 2 15.80 5.23 -4.78
N LEU A 3 14.69 4.58 -4.47
CA LEU A 3 14.38 4.00 -3.16
C LEU A 3 14.66 2.50 -3.16
N VAL A 4 15.72 2.05 -2.50
CA VAL A 4 16.13 0.65 -2.47
C VAL A 4 15.61 -0.02 -1.20
N VAL A 5 14.85 -1.09 -1.35
CA VAL A 5 14.29 -1.90 -0.26
C VAL A 5 14.85 -3.32 -0.33
N GLN A 6 15.59 -3.71 0.70
CA GLN A 6 16.20 -5.04 0.80
C GLN A 6 15.53 -5.85 1.91
N VAL A 7 14.90 -6.97 1.57
CA VAL A 7 14.18 -7.85 2.53
C VAL A 7 14.64 -9.31 2.41
N ASP A 8 14.48 -10.10 3.47
CA ASP A 8 14.68 -11.55 3.36
C ASP A 8 13.73 -12.15 2.31
N PRO A 9 14.14 -13.12 1.47
CA PRO A 9 13.25 -13.80 0.52
C PRO A 9 11.91 -14.27 1.10
N ARG A 10 11.89 -14.69 2.37
CA ARG A 10 10.71 -15.17 3.11
C ARG A 10 9.92 -14.05 3.78
N ARG A 11 10.51 -12.85 3.92
CA ARG A 11 9.98 -11.71 4.67
C ARG A 11 9.44 -12.13 6.05
N ASP A 12 10.24 -12.90 6.78
CA ASP A 12 9.98 -13.29 8.17
C ASP A 12 10.62 -12.32 9.19
N ARG A 13 11.29 -11.27 8.68
CA ARG A 13 12.06 -10.26 9.41
C ARG A 13 11.89 -8.90 8.76
N GLU A 14 12.15 -7.84 9.53
CA GLU A 14 12.36 -6.50 8.99
C GLU A 14 13.57 -6.49 8.04
N GLY A 15 13.40 -5.78 6.92
CA GLY A 15 14.47 -5.45 5.99
C GLY A 15 15.00 -4.04 6.21
N THR A 16 15.73 -3.52 5.23
CA THR A 16 16.27 -2.16 5.23
C THR A 16 15.82 -1.37 4.00
N LEU A 17 15.41 -0.13 4.22
CA LEU A 17 15.11 0.87 3.19
C LEU A 17 16.21 1.95 3.18
N THR A 18 16.67 2.31 1.98
CA THR A 18 17.64 3.40 1.75
C THR A 18 17.21 4.20 0.54
N LEU A 19 17.20 5.54 0.64
CA LEU A 19 16.98 6.43 -0.49
C LEU A 19 18.32 6.91 -1.04
N HIS A 20 18.47 6.79 -2.35
CA HIS A 20 19.62 7.23 -3.13
C HIS A 20 19.23 8.38 -4.05
N ASP A 21 20.16 9.32 -4.24
CA ASP A 21 20.04 10.36 -5.26
C ASP A 21 20.34 9.82 -6.67
N ALA A 22 20.30 10.71 -7.68
CA ALA A 22 20.59 10.35 -9.08
C ALA A 22 22.05 9.92 -9.33
N SER A 23 22.98 10.20 -8.41
CA SER A 23 24.37 9.72 -8.47
C SER A 23 24.57 8.36 -7.79
N GLY A 24 23.51 7.81 -7.16
CA GLY A 24 23.56 6.57 -6.39
C GLY A 24 24.07 6.74 -4.97
N VAL A 25 24.33 7.97 -4.51
CA VAL A 25 24.74 8.24 -3.12
C VAL A 25 23.52 8.13 -2.21
N ALA A 26 23.68 7.43 -1.08
CA ALA A 26 22.63 7.30 -0.08
C ALA A 26 22.42 8.66 0.62
N VAL A 27 21.24 9.24 0.47
CA VAL A 27 20.85 10.53 1.05
C VAL A 27 19.93 10.39 2.26
N TYR A 28 19.34 9.21 2.47
CA TYR A 28 18.54 8.88 3.65
C TYR A 28 18.50 7.36 3.90
N GLY A 29 18.47 6.95 5.16
CA GLY A 29 18.59 5.55 5.58
C GLY A 29 20.04 5.11 5.87
N PRO A 30 20.27 3.82 6.17
CA PRO A 30 19.28 2.74 6.18
C PRO A 30 18.30 2.83 7.36
N VAL A 31 17.01 2.56 7.11
CA VAL A 31 15.96 2.45 8.15
C VAL A 31 15.24 1.10 8.08
N PRO A 32 14.68 0.59 9.20
CA PRO A 32 13.89 -0.65 9.20
C PRO A 32 12.62 -0.55 8.35
N VAL A 33 12.25 -1.65 7.69
CA VAL A 33 11.02 -1.75 6.90
C VAL A 33 10.43 -3.16 6.99
N CYS A 34 9.12 -3.25 7.21
CA CYS A 34 8.38 -4.51 7.23
C CYS A 34 7.73 -4.77 5.86
N ALA A 35 7.98 -5.97 5.31
CA ALA A 35 7.35 -6.50 4.09
C ALA A 35 6.59 -7.81 4.36
N THR A 36 6.24 -8.05 5.63
CA THR A 36 5.54 -9.25 6.10
C THR A 36 4.05 -9.08 5.89
N ALA A 37 3.45 -9.83 4.96
CA ALA A 37 2.00 -9.83 4.81
C ALA A 37 1.32 -10.47 6.03
N ASP A 38 0.18 -9.92 6.40
CA ASP A 38 -0.60 -10.35 7.56
C ASP A 38 -1.28 -11.71 7.31
N GLN A 39 -1.09 -12.64 8.24
CA GLN A 39 -1.53 -14.02 8.06
C GLN A 39 -3.06 -14.17 8.13
N ALA A 40 -3.77 -13.29 8.84
CA ALA A 40 -5.23 -13.32 8.92
C ALA A 40 -5.86 -12.75 7.65
N VAL A 41 -5.38 -11.58 7.20
CA VAL A 41 -5.80 -10.95 5.93
C VAL A 41 -5.54 -11.89 4.75
N ALA A 42 -4.35 -12.49 4.69
CA ALA A 42 -3.99 -13.43 3.62
C ALA A 42 -4.90 -14.68 3.60
N ARG A 43 -5.30 -15.21 4.76
CA ARG A 43 -6.27 -16.32 4.83
C ARG A 43 -7.66 -15.91 4.37
N GLN A 44 -8.13 -14.72 4.78
CA GLN A 44 -9.43 -14.18 4.36
C GLN A 44 -9.52 -14.02 2.84
N LEU A 45 -8.40 -13.69 2.18
CA LEU A 45 -8.28 -13.56 0.72
C LEU A 45 -7.92 -14.88 0.00
N GLY A 46 -8.00 -16.04 0.68
CA GLY A 46 -7.72 -17.35 0.07
C GLY A 46 -6.25 -17.57 -0.31
N ASN A 47 -5.33 -16.81 0.29
CA ASN A 47 -3.89 -16.84 0.08
C ASN A 47 -3.14 -17.20 1.39
N ALA A 48 -3.50 -18.32 2.02
CA ALA A 48 -2.94 -18.70 3.32
C ALA A 48 -1.40 -18.83 3.34
N ALA A 49 -0.77 -19.11 2.20
CA ALA A 49 0.68 -19.19 2.03
C ALA A 49 1.37 -17.81 1.89
N ARG A 50 0.61 -16.72 1.75
CA ARG A 50 1.08 -15.34 1.47
C ARG A 50 1.89 -15.24 0.16
N ASP A 51 1.52 -16.05 -0.84
CA ASP A 51 2.08 -16.05 -2.19
C ASP A 51 2.16 -14.62 -2.74
N PRO A 52 3.35 -14.09 -3.07
CA PRO A 52 3.51 -12.71 -3.51
C PRO A 52 2.69 -12.33 -4.75
N LEU A 53 2.38 -13.28 -5.63
CA LEU A 53 1.62 -12.99 -6.84
C LEU A 53 0.14 -12.73 -6.53
N ARG A 54 -0.40 -13.27 -5.43
CA ARG A 54 -1.84 -13.24 -5.13
C ARG A 54 -2.21 -12.17 -4.09
N PRO A 55 -3.45 -11.63 -4.10
CA PRO A 55 -3.93 -10.67 -3.09
C PRO A 55 -3.69 -11.14 -1.65
N GLY A 56 -3.39 -10.19 -0.75
CA GLY A 56 -2.98 -10.48 0.63
C GLY A 56 -1.61 -11.16 0.79
N GLY A 57 -0.86 -11.35 -0.29
CA GLY A 57 0.49 -11.91 -0.28
C GLY A 57 1.57 -10.88 0.05
N HIS A 58 2.80 -11.34 0.27
CA HIS A 58 3.96 -10.46 0.43
C HIS A 58 4.14 -9.53 -0.79
N PRO A 59 4.65 -8.29 -0.68
CA PRO A 59 4.86 -7.43 -1.84
C PRO A 59 5.84 -8.08 -2.84
N PRO A 60 5.56 -8.18 -4.15
CA PRO A 60 6.43 -8.89 -5.10
C PRO A 60 7.86 -8.34 -5.15
N PHE A 61 8.81 -9.09 -5.72
CA PHE A 61 10.12 -8.52 -6.05
C PHE A 61 10.09 -7.85 -7.44
N GLY A 62 10.91 -6.82 -7.62
CA GLY A 62 10.96 -6.03 -8.85
C GLY A 62 11.07 -4.54 -8.59
N SER A 63 10.96 -3.75 -9.64
CA SER A 63 10.92 -2.29 -9.54
C SER A 63 9.53 -1.70 -9.77
N TYR A 64 9.32 -0.52 -9.20
CA TYR A 64 8.06 0.20 -9.17
C TYR A 64 8.30 1.70 -9.41
N ARG A 65 7.39 2.38 -10.11
CA ARG A 65 7.41 3.85 -10.27
C ARG A 65 6.59 4.52 -9.17
N PHE A 66 7.12 5.57 -8.56
CA PHE A 66 6.35 6.43 -7.65
C PHE A 66 5.21 7.14 -8.39
N VAL A 67 4.00 7.07 -7.83
CA VAL A 67 2.81 7.71 -8.40
C VAL A 67 2.45 8.98 -7.64
N LYS A 68 2.29 8.85 -6.31
CA LYS A 68 1.86 9.96 -5.44
C LYS A 68 2.09 9.65 -3.96
N ALA A 69 2.22 10.72 -3.18
CA ALA A 69 1.98 10.70 -1.74
C ALA A 69 0.50 11.04 -1.49
N THR A 70 -0.18 10.23 -0.69
CA THR A 70 -1.60 10.40 -0.34
C THR A 70 -1.70 10.66 1.17
N PRO A 71 -2.11 11.86 1.62
CA PRO A 71 -2.47 12.09 3.02
C PRO A 71 -3.62 11.18 3.41
N LEU A 72 -3.57 10.59 4.60
CA LEU A 72 -4.62 9.73 5.12
C LEU A 72 -5.53 10.51 6.09
N ALA A 73 -6.67 9.93 6.46
CA ALA A 73 -7.57 10.54 7.44
C ALA A 73 -7.07 10.28 8.89
N PRO A 74 -7.30 11.18 9.87
CA PRO A 74 -6.78 11.04 11.23
C PRO A 74 -7.18 9.74 11.96
N ASP A 75 -8.32 9.15 11.62
CA ASP A 75 -8.78 7.86 12.12
C ASP A 75 -7.96 6.67 11.57
N GLU A 76 -7.35 6.81 10.39
CA GLU A 76 -6.43 5.83 9.83
C GLU A 76 -5.03 5.88 10.44
N TYR A 77 -4.63 6.99 11.09
CA TYR A 77 -3.23 7.22 11.51
C TYR A 77 -2.69 6.08 12.39
N ARG A 78 -3.51 5.56 13.31
CA ARG A 78 -3.12 4.41 14.15
C ARG A 78 -2.86 3.14 13.33
N ALA A 79 -3.52 2.96 12.19
CA ALA A 79 -3.40 1.77 11.35
C ALA A 79 -2.31 1.91 10.27
N ARG A 80 -2.21 3.08 9.62
CA ARG A 80 -1.44 3.31 8.39
C ARG A 80 -0.52 4.53 8.44
N GLY A 81 -0.56 5.32 9.51
CA GLY A 81 0.21 6.56 9.63
C GLY A 81 -0.45 7.75 8.93
N PRO A 82 0.21 8.92 8.92
CA PRO A 82 -0.35 10.15 8.36
C PRO A 82 -0.36 10.20 6.83
N CYS A 83 0.45 9.37 6.17
CA CYS A 83 0.57 9.35 4.71
C CYS A 83 0.86 7.94 4.18
N ALA A 84 0.40 7.66 2.97
CA ALA A 84 0.80 6.50 2.17
C ALA A 84 1.42 6.95 0.84
N LEU A 85 2.58 6.38 0.51
CA LEU A 85 3.24 6.50 -0.78
C LEU A 85 2.77 5.36 -1.69
N VAL A 86 2.32 5.69 -2.90
CA VAL A 86 1.76 4.74 -3.86
C VAL A 86 2.74 4.55 -5.02
N PHE A 87 2.98 3.29 -5.40
CA PHE A 87 3.87 2.91 -6.50
C PHE A 87 3.20 1.91 -7.46
N GLU A 88 3.46 2.06 -8.75
CA GLU A 88 3.01 1.16 -9.83
C GLU A 88 4.10 0.15 -10.20
N PRO A 89 3.78 -1.14 -10.46
CA PRO A 89 4.77 -2.12 -10.90
C PRO A 89 5.40 -1.76 -12.25
N ARG A 90 6.69 -2.07 -12.43
CA ARG A 90 7.43 -1.85 -13.68
C ARG A 90 8.18 -3.08 -14.19
N THR A 91 8.74 -3.91 -13.31
CA THR A 91 9.57 -5.05 -13.70
C THR A 91 9.41 -6.27 -12.76
N GLY A 92 9.81 -7.45 -13.21
CA GLY A 92 9.91 -8.66 -12.37
C GLY A 92 8.55 -9.23 -11.93
N ASP A 93 8.54 -9.86 -10.75
CA ASP A 93 7.33 -10.47 -10.17
C ASP A 93 6.23 -9.42 -9.91
N ALA A 94 6.61 -8.14 -9.77
CA ALA A 94 5.68 -7.02 -9.59
C ALA A 94 4.66 -6.90 -10.73
N VAL A 95 5.10 -7.03 -11.99
CA VAL A 95 4.22 -7.01 -13.17
C VAL A 95 3.44 -8.31 -13.29
N SER A 96 4.05 -9.45 -12.97
CA SER A 96 3.36 -10.75 -12.95
C SER A 96 2.18 -10.75 -11.96
N ALA A 97 2.32 -10.08 -10.82
CA ALA A 97 1.26 -9.94 -9.82
C ALA A 97 0.09 -9.03 -10.27
N GLU A 98 0.31 -8.12 -11.22
CA GLU A 98 -0.74 -7.25 -11.77
C GLU A 98 -1.86 -8.07 -12.41
N SER A 99 -1.50 -9.10 -13.19
CA SER A 99 -2.45 -10.05 -13.80
C SER A 99 -3.27 -10.87 -12.80
N HIS A 100 -2.89 -10.83 -11.52
CA HIS A 100 -3.58 -11.46 -10.38
C HIS A 100 -4.33 -10.42 -9.52
N GLY A 101 -4.51 -9.21 -10.01
CA GLY A 101 -5.25 -8.11 -9.36
C GLY A 101 -4.42 -7.24 -8.42
N ARG A 102 -3.08 -7.33 -8.46
CA ARG A 102 -2.19 -6.50 -7.62
C ARG A 102 -1.64 -5.30 -8.39
N LEU A 103 -2.49 -4.28 -8.54
CA LEU A 103 -2.18 -3.11 -9.38
C LEU A 103 -1.18 -2.12 -8.77
N LEU A 104 -1.09 -2.05 -7.44
CA LEU A 104 -0.31 -1.04 -6.71
C LEU A 104 0.46 -1.64 -5.53
N LEU A 105 1.59 -1.01 -5.21
CA LEU A 105 2.33 -1.18 -3.96
C LEU A 105 2.16 0.08 -3.12
N GLU A 106 1.74 -0.08 -1.86
CA GLU A 106 1.73 1.01 -0.88
C GLU A 106 2.92 0.88 0.08
N LEU A 107 3.54 2.01 0.41
CA LEU A 107 4.45 2.17 1.55
C LEU A 107 3.81 3.17 2.51
N HIS A 108 3.56 2.77 3.75
CA HIS A 108 2.87 3.61 4.73
C HIS A 108 3.49 3.47 6.13
N GLY A 109 3.08 4.35 7.06
CA GLY A 109 3.51 4.32 8.46
C GLY A 109 2.58 3.48 9.35
N GLY A 110 2.33 3.99 10.54
CA GLY A 110 1.31 3.56 11.50
C GLY A 110 1.90 2.88 12.73
N ALA A 111 1.21 3.05 13.86
CA ALA A 111 1.67 2.69 15.20
C ALA A 111 2.44 1.34 15.30
N PRO A 112 3.46 1.24 16.18
CA PRO A 112 4.24 0.02 16.34
C PRO A 112 3.40 -1.14 16.89
N GLY A 113 3.93 -2.36 16.75
CA GLY A 113 3.35 -3.59 17.27
C GLY A 113 3.64 -3.81 18.76
N GLY A 114 3.15 -4.92 19.29
CA GLY A 114 3.57 -5.39 20.62
C GLY A 114 5.08 -5.62 20.63
N GLY A 115 5.78 -5.01 21.58
CA GLY A 115 7.24 -5.02 21.64
C GLY A 115 7.94 -3.91 20.85
N GLY A 116 7.20 -2.97 20.24
CA GLY A 116 7.78 -1.76 19.62
C GLY A 116 8.26 -1.90 18.17
N GLY A 117 8.32 -3.12 17.63
CA GLY A 117 8.70 -3.38 16.23
C GLY A 117 7.60 -3.05 15.21
N LEU A 118 7.91 -3.13 13.92
CA LEU A 118 6.97 -2.86 12.84
C LEU A 118 5.93 -3.99 12.70
N ARG A 119 4.67 -3.61 12.44
CA ARG A 119 3.57 -4.57 12.22
C ARG A 119 3.57 -5.15 10.80
N SER A 120 2.89 -6.29 10.65
CA SER A 120 2.48 -6.85 9.35
C SER A 120 1.66 -5.85 8.52
N THR A 121 1.57 -6.11 7.22
CA THR A 121 0.88 -5.28 6.23
C THR A 121 -0.18 -6.08 5.47
N GLY A 122 -1.08 -5.40 4.73
CA GLY A 122 -1.98 -6.07 3.78
C GLY A 122 -1.31 -6.60 2.50
N GLY A 123 0.04 -6.63 2.47
CA GLY A 123 0.84 -6.92 1.28
C GLY A 123 1.62 -5.73 0.72
N GLY A 124 1.59 -4.58 1.39
CA GLY A 124 2.46 -3.42 1.15
C GLY A 124 3.73 -3.41 2.01
N LEU A 125 4.37 -2.26 2.10
CA LEU A 125 5.53 -1.97 2.97
C LEU A 125 5.09 -1.09 4.15
N ARG A 126 5.66 -1.34 5.34
CA ARG A 126 5.46 -0.50 6.53
C ARG A 126 6.80 0.00 7.07
N VAL A 127 6.84 1.28 7.43
CA VAL A 127 7.95 1.96 8.13
C VAL A 127 7.41 2.69 9.37
N ALA A 128 8.27 3.41 10.10
CA ALA A 128 7.81 4.34 11.15
C ALA A 128 7.14 5.60 10.53
N ASP A 129 6.34 6.32 11.31
CA ASP A 129 5.55 7.46 10.80
C ASP A 129 6.45 8.60 10.31
N GLU A 130 7.50 8.91 11.06
CA GLU A 130 8.49 9.94 10.73
C GLU A 130 9.23 9.61 9.42
N VAL A 131 9.39 8.32 9.10
CA VAL A 131 10.03 7.86 7.87
C VAL A 131 9.15 8.12 6.65
N VAL A 132 7.83 7.86 6.74
CA VAL A 132 6.94 8.06 5.59
C VAL A 132 6.68 9.54 5.32
N GLU A 133 6.59 10.40 6.35
CA GLU A 133 6.47 11.86 6.19
C GLU A 133 7.73 12.48 5.54
N GLU A 134 8.90 12.04 5.97
CA GLU A 134 10.20 12.49 5.49
C GLU A 134 10.47 12.02 4.05
N LEU A 135 10.05 10.80 3.69
CA LEU A 135 10.03 10.35 2.29
C LEU A 135 8.99 11.12 1.46
N ALA A 136 7.76 11.34 1.96
CA ALA A 136 6.74 12.12 1.26
C ALA A 136 7.19 13.57 0.98
N THR A 137 8.01 14.13 1.87
CA THR A 137 8.61 15.46 1.69
C THR A 137 9.69 15.45 0.62
N ARG A 138 10.61 14.46 0.62
CA ARG A 138 11.67 14.34 -0.42
C ARG A 138 11.14 14.00 -1.81
N LEU A 139 10.10 13.18 -1.92
CA LEU A 139 9.54 12.74 -3.21
C LEU A 139 8.53 13.74 -3.80
N ARG A 140 8.26 14.86 -3.10
CA ARG A 140 7.34 15.90 -3.58
C ARG A 140 7.91 16.60 -4.81
N GLY A 141 7.41 16.22 -5.98
CA GLY A 141 7.83 16.75 -7.28
C GLY A 141 8.80 15.84 -8.07
N ASP A 142 9.25 14.72 -7.49
CA ASP A 142 10.09 13.72 -8.17
C ASP A 142 9.22 12.53 -8.63
N ALA A 143 8.49 12.74 -9.74
CA ALA A 143 7.65 11.71 -10.36
C ALA A 143 8.44 10.55 -10.99
N ASP A 144 9.75 10.75 -11.19
CA ASP A 144 10.68 9.76 -11.74
C ASP A 144 11.36 8.92 -10.65
N CYS A 145 10.91 9.00 -9.39
CA CYS A 145 11.42 8.14 -8.34
C CYS A 145 11.05 6.67 -8.57
N GLU A 146 12.07 5.81 -8.68
CA GLU A 146 11.91 4.35 -8.72
C GLU A 146 12.06 3.74 -7.31
N LEU A 147 11.20 2.79 -6.95
CA LEU A 147 11.39 1.88 -5.81
C LEU A 147 11.85 0.52 -6.33
N GLU A 148 12.99 0.02 -5.85
CA GLU A 148 13.48 -1.33 -6.15
C GLU A 148 13.35 -2.22 -4.90
N LEU A 149 12.42 -3.18 -4.95
CA LEU A 149 12.24 -4.19 -3.90
C LEU A 149 12.98 -5.45 -4.31
N GLN A 150 14.07 -5.74 -3.59
CA GLN A 150 14.97 -6.86 -3.88
C GLN A 150 15.20 -7.76 -2.67
N ALA A 151 15.54 -9.01 -2.94
CA ALA A 151 15.99 -9.93 -1.91
C ALA A 151 17.37 -9.50 -1.38
N VAL A 152 17.55 -9.54 -0.05
CA VAL A 152 18.89 -9.43 0.55
C VAL A 152 19.76 -10.54 -0.06
N ARG A 153 20.77 -10.14 -0.84
CA ARG A 153 21.83 -11.05 -1.29
C ARG A 153 22.68 -11.40 -0.08
N GLU A 154 22.23 -12.39 0.68
CA GLU A 154 22.96 -12.88 1.85
C GLU A 154 24.35 -13.33 1.42
N SER A 155 25.36 -12.52 1.76
CA SER A 155 26.74 -12.95 1.61
C SER A 155 26.92 -14.25 2.40
N TRP A 156 27.69 -15.18 1.85
CA TRP A 156 27.96 -16.45 2.53
C TRP A 156 28.62 -16.23 3.90
N TRP A 157 29.39 -15.14 4.05
CA TRP A 157 29.89 -14.64 5.34
C TRP A 157 28.79 -14.27 6.33
N SER A 158 27.76 -13.54 5.91
CA SER A 158 26.60 -13.21 6.77
C SER A 158 25.90 -14.48 7.28
N ARG A 159 25.84 -15.55 6.48
CA ARG A 159 25.33 -16.86 6.92
C ARG A 159 26.28 -17.54 7.92
N LEU A 160 27.59 -17.52 7.64
CA LEU A 160 28.61 -18.14 8.48
C LEU A 160 28.70 -17.50 9.88
N PHE A 161 28.69 -16.17 9.94
CA PHE A 161 28.84 -15.43 11.21
C PHE A 161 27.55 -15.37 12.04
N ARG A 162 26.34 -15.48 11.43
CA ARG A 162 25.09 -15.61 12.20
C ARG A 162 25.08 -16.84 13.12
N ARG A 163 25.74 -17.95 12.74
CA ARG A 163 25.84 -19.15 13.61
C ARG A 163 26.62 -18.92 14.92
N ARG A 164 27.36 -17.81 15.08
CA ARG A 164 28.13 -17.52 16.30
C ARG A 164 27.44 -16.65 17.34
N ARG A 165 26.25 -16.08 17.07
CA ARG A 165 25.51 -15.22 18.03
C ARG A 165 24.38 -15.91 18.78
N THR A 166 24.19 -17.23 18.64
CA THR A 166 23.22 -18.02 19.43
C THR A 166 23.86 -18.80 20.58
N PHE A 167 25.09 -18.47 20.96
CA PHE A 167 25.73 -18.90 22.21
C PHE A 167 25.92 -17.65 23.08
N GLY A 168 24.96 -17.34 23.96
CA GLY A 168 25.05 -16.15 24.82
C GLY A 168 23.81 -15.79 25.61
N ASP A 169 22.61 -15.94 25.05
CA ASP A 169 21.33 -15.69 25.76
C ASP A 169 20.77 -16.95 26.44
N ASP A 170 21.66 -17.75 27.04
CA ASP A 170 21.29 -18.42 28.28
C ASP A 170 21.19 -17.30 29.34
N GLN A 171 20.04 -16.63 29.42
CA GLN A 171 19.73 -15.87 30.62
C GLN A 171 19.86 -16.86 31.79
N PRO A 172 20.71 -16.59 32.79
CA PRO A 172 20.71 -17.40 33.99
C PRO A 172 19.30 -17.29 34.57
N ALA A 173 18.59 -18.41 34.63
CA ALA A 173 17.31 -18.46 35.30
C ALA A 173 17.51 -17.86 36.70
N GLU A 174 16.81 -16.75 36.98
CA GLU A 174 16.99 -15.99 38.22
C GLU A 174 16.49 -16.83 39.40
N SER A 175 17.39 -17.67 39.89
CA SER A 175 17.18 -18.60 40.97
C SER A 175 17.31 -17.87 42.31
N GLY A 176 16.22 -17.21 42.67
CA GLY A 176 15.84 -17.07 44.08
C GLY A 176 15.81 -15.66 44.66
N THR A 177 14.59 -15.15 44.82
CA THR A 177 14.00 -14.73 46.10
C THR A 177 12.49 -14.90 45.92
N SER A 178 11.76 -15.86 46.50
CA SER A 178 11.72 -16.31 47.90
C SER A 178 11.55 -15.15 48.88
N TRP A 179 10.69 -15.35 49.89
CA TRP A 179 10.16 -14.39 50.90
C TRP A 179 8.84 -13.70 50.52
N GLY A 180 7.72 -14.13 51.12
CA GLY A 180 6.46 -13.38 51.03
C GLY A 180 5.15 -14.14 51.28
N SER A 181 5.10 -15.13 52.19
CA SER A 181 3.82 -15.72 52.61
C SER A 181 2.90 -14.65 53.21
N ARG A 182 1.67 -14.51 52.71
CA ARG A 182 0.54 -13.87 53.41
C ARG A 182 -0.80 -14.42 52.94
N ASP A 183 -1.23 -15.47 53.64
CA ASP A 183 -2.56 -15.63 54.22
C ASP A 183 -3.79 -15.30 53.36
N SER A 184 -4.31 -16.36 52.75
CA SER A 184 -5.71 -16.79 52.87
C SER A 184 -6.74 -15.80 53.43
N SER A 185 -7.69 -15.40 52.59
CA SER A 185 -9.09 -15.13 52.98
C SER A 185 -9.98 -15.29 51.75
N SER A 186 -10.63 -16.45 51.62
CA SER A 186 -11.55 -16.75 50.52
C SER A 186 -12.93 -16.13 50.77
N PRO A 187 -13.45 -15.23 49.91
CA PRO A 187 -14.87 -14.94 49.85
C PRO A 187 -15.54 -16.05 49.02
N SER A 188 -16.55 -16.68 49.59
CA SER A 188 -17.36 -17.72 48.94
C SER A 188 -18.01 -17.25 47.64
N GLU A 189 -17.81 -17.98 46.54
CA GLU A 189 -18.56 -17.77 45.30
C GLU A 189 -20.05 -18.12 45.49
N PRO A 190 -20.98 -17.29 45.01
CA PRO A 190 -22.37 -17.71 44.84
C PRO A 190 -22.49 -18.64 43.63
N ALA A 191 -23.06 -19.83 43.83
CA ALA A 191 -23.24 -20.82 42.78
C ALA A 191 -24.17 -20.31 41.66
N TYR A 192 -23.60 -19.94 40.51
CA TYR A 192 -24.37 -19.53 39.33
C TYR A 192 -24.75 -20.75 38.48
N SER A 193 -25.93 -21.33 38.75
CA SER A 193 -26.52 -22.39 37.93
C SER A 193 -27.14 -21.80 36.65
N GLY A 194 -26.27 -21.47 35.69
CA GLY A 194 -26.65 -21.02 34.35
C GLY A 194 -27.48 -22.07 33.61
N ARG A 195 -28.80 -21.85 33.55
CA ARG A 195 -29.79 -22.71 32.91
C ARG A 195 -29.50 -22.83 31.40
N GLY A 196 -29.38 -24.07 30.90
CA GLY A 196 -29.16 -24.33 29.48
C GLY A 196 -30.29 -23.75 28.61
N GLY A 197 -29.92 -22.92 27.63
CA GLY A 197 -30.80 -22.45 26.57
C GLY A 197 -30.48 -23.18 25.27
N GLU A 198 -31.42 -23.98 24.77
CA GLU A 198 -31.33 -24.60 23.45
C GLU A 198 -31.42 -23.52 22.37
N PHE A 199 -30.29 -23.17 21.74
CA PHE A 199 -30.28 -22.20 20.65
C PHE A 199 -30.55 -22.90 19.31
N SER A 200 -31.81 -23.26 19.09
CA SER A 200 -32.31 -23.85 17.83
C SER A 200 -32.39 -22.78 16.72
N GLY A 201 -31.22 -22.30 16.29
CA GLY A 201 -31.05 -21.30 15.24
C GLY A 201 -31.31 -21.88 13.83
N ALA A 202 -32.58 -22.00 13.47
CA ALA A 202 -32.98 -22.38 12.12
C ALA A 202 -32.85 -21.20 11.12
N GLY A 203 -32.32 -21.50 9.93
CA GLY A 203 -32.68 -20.84 8.68
C GLY A 203 -32.36 -19.36 8.50
N ALA A 204 -31.19 -19.07 7.89
CA ALA A 204 -30.94 -17.78 7.22
C ALA A 204 -30.11 -17.98 5.92
N SER A 205 -30.52 -18.90 5.06
CA SER A 205 -30.02 -18.99 3.67
C SER A 205 -30.65 -17.88 2.82
N GLY A 206 -30.21 -16.64 3.04
CA GLY A 206 -30.60 -15.50 2.24
C GLY A 206 -29.93 -15.54 0.87
N SER A 207 -30.64 -16.07 -0.13
CA SER A 207 -30.31 -15.83 -1.54
C SER A 207 -30.45 -14.32 -1.82
N TRP A 208 -29.50 -13.77 -2.56
CA TRP A 208 -29.50 -12.37 -3.02
C TRP A 208 -29.99 -12.24 -4.48
N GLU A 209 -30.79 -13.21 -4.96
CA GLU A 209 -31.32 -13.22 -6.32
C GLU A 209 -32.73 -12.61 -6.38
N SER A 210 -32.80 -11.29 -6.56
CA SER A 210 -33.86 -10.62 -7.35
C SER A 210 -33.67 -9.10 -7.42
N ALA A 211 -33.16 -8.59 -8.56
CA ALA A 211 -33.61 -7.33 -9.20
C ALA A 211 -32.75 -6.94 -10.43
N SER A 212 -32.93 -7.61 -11.58
CA SER A 212 -32.47 -7.08 -12.88
C SER A 212 -33.33 -7.60 -14.04
N THR A 213 -34.63 -7.32 -13.98
CA THR A 213 -35.58 -7.67 -15.05
C THR A 213 -35.63 -6.58 -16.11
N GLY A 214 -35.10 -6.88 -17.31
CA GLY A 214 -35.20 -6.01 -18.49
C GLY A 214 -33.88 -5.29 -18.84
N ARG A 215 -33.44 -5.24 -20.10
CA ARG A 215 -34.12 -5.67 -21.34
C ARG A 215 -33.08 -5.98 -22.43
N SER A 216 -33.25 -7.09 -23.14
CA SER A 216 -32.29 -7.55 -24.16
C SER A 216 -32.32 -6.71 -25.44
N ALA A 217 -31.14 -6.51 -26.04
CA ALA A 217 -30.95 -6.38 -27.48
C ALA A 217 -29.68 -7.17 -27.85
N ALA A 218 -29.74 -7.96 -28.92
CA ALA A 218 -28.75 -9.00 -29.20
C ALA A 218 -27.64 -8.54 -30.16
N ALA A 219 -26.40 -8.99 -29.89
CA ALA A 219 -25.38 -9.16 -30.91
C ALA A 219 -24.55 -10.42 -30.57
N THR A 220 -24.51 -11.36 -31.52
CA THR A 220 -23.81 -12.65 -31.45
C THR A 220 -22.29 -12.51 -31.55
N GLY A 221 -21.51 -13.28 -30.76
CA GLY A 221 -20.10 -13.49 -31.09
C GLY A 221 -19.21 -14.13 -30.01
N ALA A 222 -18.99 -15.45 -30.12
CA ALA A 222 -17.88 -16.24 -29.53
C ALA A 222 -17.72 -16.28 -27.99
N ALA A 223 -17.73 -17.51 -27.45
CA ALA A 223 -17.51 -17.80 -26.04
C ALA A 223 -16.07 -18.30 -25.77
N VAL A 224 -15.45 -17.81 -24.69
CA VAL A 224 -14.47 -18.55 -23.89
C VAL A 224 -14.82 -18.33 -22.41
N SER A 225 -14.74 -19.38 -21.60
CA SER A 225 -15.30 -19.46 -20.26
C SER A 225 -14.61 -18.56 -19.22
N ALA A 226 -15.33 -17.60 -18.64
CA ALA A 226 -14.94 -16.87 -17.44
C ALA A 226 -15.67 -17.40 -16.20
N GLY A 227 -14.92 -17.98 -15.24
CA GLY A 227 -15.45 -18.54 -14.00
C GLY A 227 -15.14 -17.66 -12.78
N ALA A 228 -16.16 -16.95 -12.30
CA ALA A 228 -16.32 -16.33 -10.96
C ALA A 228 -15.05 -16.10 -10.10
N ALA A 229 -14.43 -14.92 -10.26
CA ALA A 229 -13.45 -14.30 -9.35
C ALA A 229 -13.30 -12.80 -9.73
N VAL A 230 -13.16 -11.79 -8.86
CA VAL A 230 -13.29 -11.68 -7.38
C VAL A 230 -14.06 -10.38 -7.07
N ALA A 231 -14.91 -10.33 -6.04
CA ALA A 231 -15.49 -9.09 -5.50
C ALA A 231 -14.92 -8.76 -4.11
N ALA A 232 -13.74 -8.14 -4.06
CA ALA A 232 -13.15 -7.58 -2.85
C ALA A 232 -12.13 -6.49 -3.20
N ALA A 233 -12.23 -5.33 -2.54
CA ALA A 233 -11.28 -4.21 -2.58
C ALA A 233 -11.11 -3.47 -3.94
N ALA A 234 -12.19 -2.84 -4.41
CA ALA A 234 -12.12 -1.66 -5.28
C ALA A 234 -13.10 -0.58 -4.79
N VAL A 235 -12.80 0.01 -3.63
CA VAL A 235 -13.48 1.23 -3.12
C VAL A 235 -12.42 2.31 -2.96
N LEU A 236 -12.07 2.95 -4.08
CA LEU A 236 -11.38 4.24 -4.15
C LEU A 236 -11.40 4.73 -5.61
N ALA A 237 -11.60 6.04 -5.80
CA ALA A 237 -11.63 6.77 -7.07
C ALA A 237 -12.82 6.50 -8.03
N ALA A 238 -13.96 7.16 -7.76
CA ALA A 238 -15.03 7.38 -8.77
C ALA A 238 -15.89 8.63 -8.48
N THR A 239 -15.28 9.82 -8.35
CA THR A 239 -16.00 11.10 -8.34
C THR A 239 -15.16 12.22 -8.99
N GLU A 240 -15.00 12.16 -10.32
CA GLU A 240 -14.61 13.33 -11.11
C GLU A 240 -15.00 13.16 -12.60
N SER A 241 -16.17 13.70 -12.97
CA SER A 241 -16.50 14.30 -14.29
C SER A 241 -18.02 14.45 -14.42
N GLY A 242 -18.50 15.59 -14.92
CA GLY A 242 -19.94 15.77 -15.19
C GLY A 242 -20.48 17.19 -15.02
N ASN A 243 -19.86 18.20 -15.65
CA ASN A 243 -20.51 19.50 -15.81
C ASN A 243 -21.54 19.42 -16.96
N ALA A 244 -22.83 19.56 -16.67
CA ALA A 244 -23.90 19.72 -17.67
C ALA A 244 -25.05 20.56 -17.09
N ALA A 245 -25.61 21.44 -17.92
CA ALA A 245 -26.49 22.55 -17.50
C ALA A 245 -28.00 22.23 -17.60
N ALA A 246 -28.81 23.21 -17.14
CA ALA A 246 -30.28 23.33 -17.29
C ALA A 246 -31.12 22.34 -16.45
N SER A 247 -32.32 22.67 -15.92
CA SER A 247 -33.17 23.89 -15.95
C SER A 247 -34.23 23.75 -14.84
N ASP A 248 -34.45 24.73 -13.96
CA ASP A 248 -35.56 25.73 -14.02
C ASP A 248 -36.64 25.50 -12.93
N ALA A 249 -37.35 26.59 -12.59
CA ALA A 249 -38.61 26.74 -11.83
C ALA A 249 -38.64 26.65 -10.27
N SER A 250 -39.16 27.76 -9.71
CA SER A 250 -39.98 27.93 -8.48
C SER A 250 -39.37 27.69 -7.07
N GLU A 251 -39.80 28.35 -5.99
CA GLU A 251 -40.55 29.63 -5.79
C GLU A 251 -40.37 30.12 -4.34
N GLY A 252 -40.38 31.45 -4.13
CA GLY A 252 -40.57 32.13 -2.83
C GLY A 252 -39.43 32.06 -1.80
N ALA A 253 -39.28 32.99 -0.85
CA ALA A 253 -39.82 34.32 -0.57
C ALA A 253 -39.22 34.76 0.80
N ALA A 254 -39.35 36.04 1.17
CA ALA A 254 -38.93 36.65 2.46
C ALA A 254 -37.40 36.79 2.69
N THR A 255 -36.76 37.94 2.42
CA THR A 255 -36.79 39.27 3.09
C THR A 255 -35.96 39.39 4.39
N GLY A 256 -34.98 40.30 4.37
CA GLY A 256 -34.04 40.64 5.45
C GLY A 256 -32.68 40.99 4.83
N ASP A 257 -32.42 42.20 4.34
CA ASP A 257 -32.39 43.53 4.99
C ASP A 257 -31.13 43.77 5.86
N MET A 258 -30.62 45.01 5.78
CA MET A 258 -29.42 45.58 6.43
C MET A 258 -28.06 44.99 6.00
N THR A 259 -27.00 45.73 5.67
CA THR A 259 -26.70 47.16 5.41
C THR A 259 -25.22 47.16 4.97
N ASP A 260 -24.89 48.07 4.05
CA ASP A 260 -23.62 48.81 3.89
C ASP A 260 -22.39 48.45 4.77
N ASP A 261 -21.24 48.24 4.12
CA ASP A 261 -20.13 49.20 4.23
C ASP A 261 -19.20 49.15 2.98
N SER A 262 -18.48 50.24 2.72
CA SER A 262 -17.73 50.53 1.50
C SER A 262 -16.23 50.24 1.61
N GLY A 263 -15.65 49.58 0.59
CA GLY A 263 -14.22 49.25 0.55
C GLY A 263 -13.61 49.38 -0.85
N VAL A 264 -13.48 50.60 -1.36
CA VAL A 264 -12.83 50.91 -2.64
C VAL A 264 -11.30 50.89 -2.55
N SER A 265 -10.65 50.22 -3.50
CA SER A 265 -9.23 50.36 -3.91
C SER A 265 -9.05 49.57 -5.22
N GLU A 266 -9.36 50.14 -6.37
CA GLU A 266 -8.45 50.93 -7.22
C GLU A 266 -7.25 50.16 -7.81
N VAL A 267 -7.37 49.91 -9.11
CA VAL A 267 -6.34 49.85 -10.18
C VAL A 267 -4.90 49.45 -9.85
N SER A 268 -4.42 48.46 -10.61
CA SER A 268 -3.11 48.55 -11.28
C SER A 268 -3.12 47.72 -12.57
N ASP A 269 -3.35 48.40 -13.70
CA ASP A 269 -2.97 47.90 -15.02
C ASP A 269 -1.44 47.75 -15.08
N SER A 270 -0.97 46.66 -15.67
CA SER A 270 0.42 46.54 -16.16
C SER A 270 0.47 45.51 -17.28
N ALA A 271 0.32 46.01 -18.51
CA ALA A 271 0.63 45.25 -19.71
C ALA A 271 2.13 45.30 -19.98
N SER A 272 2.76 44.15 -20.23
CA SER A 272 4.05 44.07 -20.92
C SER A 272 4.16 42.73 -21.66
N GLU A 273 4.21 42.85 -22.99
CA GLU A 273 5.24 42.27 -23.86
C GLU A 273 5.47 40.75 -23.77
N MET A 274 5.01 39.98 -24.77
CA MET A 274 5.76 39.76 -26.03
C MET A 274 7.16 39.18 -25.80
N SER A 275 7.31 37.88 -26.02
CA SER A 275 8.60 37.27 -26.35
C SER A 275 8.39 36.16 -27.37
N ASP A 276 9.04 36.35 -28.50
CA ASP A 276 8.88 35.62 -29.75
C ASP A 276 9.95 34.52 -29.87
N SER A 277 9.77 33.59 -30.81
CA SER A 277 10.79 32.65 -31.31
C SER A 277 11.34 31.60 -30.30
N THR A 278 11.64 30.35 -30.64
CA THR A 278 12.06 29.73 -31.90
C THR A 278 11.67 28.25 -31.93
N THR A 279 11.03 27.80 -33.01
CA THR A 279 10.83 26.37 -33.28
C THR A 279 12.16 25.77 -33.76
N ALA A 280 12.82 24.98 -32.92
CA ALA A 280 14.00 24.21 -33.34
C ALA A 280 13.54 22.86 -33.90
N GLU A 281 13.49 22.76 -35.24
CA GLU A 281 13.44 21.46 -35.91
C GLU A 281 14.72 20.69 -35.57
N SER A 282 14.61 19.39 -35.28
CA SER A 282 15.76 18.52 -35.02
C SER A 282 15.59 17.23 -35.79
N ASP A 283 16.46 17.07 -36.77
CA ASP A 283 16.44 16.01 -37.75
C ASP A 283 16.69 14.61 -37.19
N SER A 284 15.85 13.68 -37.65
CA SER A 284 16.29 12.53 -38.44
C SER A 284 17.61 11.85 -38.06
N SER A 285 17.55 10.75 -37.30
CA SER A 285 18.56 9.68 -37.38
C SER A 285 17.95 8.30 -37.15
N SER A 286 17.51 7.69 -38.26
CA SER A 286 17.20 6.26 -38.33
C SER A 286 18.49 5.45 -38.28
N SER A 287 18.68 4.69 -37.21
CA SER A 287 19.79 3.74 -37.07
C SER A 287 19.28 2.33 -37.32
N ASP A 288 19.27 1.92 -38.59
CA ASP A 288 19.16 0.50 -38.93
C ASP A 288 20.34 -0.24 -38.30
N SER A 289 20.06 -1.35 -37.62
CA SER A 289 21.09 -2.21 -37.02
C SER A 289 20.75 -3.66 -37.29
N ASP A 290 21.09 -4.07 -38.52
CA ASP A 290 21.24 -5.47 -38.88
C ASP A 290 22.29 -6.13 -37.96
N SER A 291 21.94 -7.24 -37.33
CA SER A 291 22.86 -8.05 -36.52
C SER A 291 22.47 -9.52 -36.54
N GLU A 292 22.69 -10.09 -37.72
CA GLU A 292 23.12 -11.45 -38.03
C GLU A 292 22.69 -12.61 -37.09
N THR A 293 21.89 -13.50 -37.67
CA THR A 293 21.70 -14.89 -37.25
C THR A 293 23.03 -15.63 -37.07
N SER A 294 23.38 -15.98 -35.84
CA SER A 294 24.47 -16.93 -35.54
C SER A 294 23.92 -18.34 -35.33
N THR A 295 23.92 -19.14 -36.39
CA THR A 295 23.76 -20.60 -36.34
C THR A 295 25.06 -21.25 -35.83
N SER A 296 24.98 -21.98 -34.72
CA SER A 296 26.02 -22.91 -34.27
C SER A 296 25.33 -24.12 -33.62
N THR A 297 25.09 -25.19 -34.39
CA THR A 297 26.04 -26.28 -34.70
C THR A 297 26.28 -27.17 -33.50
N SER A 298 25.56 -28.29 -33.52
CA SER A 298 25.62 -29.41 -32.60
C SER A 298 26.88 -30.28 -32.78
N TYR A 299 27.38 -30.82 -31.68
CA TYR A 299 28.09 -32.10 -31.58
C TYR A 299 27.69 -32.80 -30.28
#